data_AF-A0A345BER4-F1
#
_entry.id   AF-A0A345BER4-F1
#
_cell.length_a   1.000
_cell.length_b   1.000
_cell.length_c   1.000
_cell.angle_alpha   90.00
_cell.angle_beta   90.00
_cell.angle_gamma   90.00
#
_symmetry.space_group_name_H-M   'P 1'
#
loop_
_entity.id
_entity.type
_entity.pdbx_description
1 polymer ?
#
loop_
_entity_poly.entity_id
_entity_poly.type
_entity_poly.pdbx_seq_one_letter_code
_entity_poly.pdbx_strand_id
1 'polypeptide(L)'
;MLRFMILGILLTTAWADLDDLGKKCKRLGHPSSMLCCKSEMPKPNLDPEEMKECMEIPHVPHSCEHEICIGKKRGYITSDDGTIDMEVLEKVLEEDFKNYPTLVAALQINCIKGGFEKFGPPDTCQLIKIKRCFHYQLIQDCTEWDDSGSCAGIKDVVKECVL
;
A
#
# COMPACT_ATOMS: atom_id res chain seq x y z
N MET A 1 -30.34 4.96 -32.00
CA MET A 1 -30.72 4.53 -30.63
C MET A 1 -29.96 3.29 -30.16
N LEU A 2 -29.72 2.28 -31.02
CA LEU A 2 -28.95 1.07 -30.63
C LEU A 2 -27.48 1.32 -30.22
N ARG A 3 -26.82 2.33 -30.81
CA ARG A 3 -25.42 2.67 -30.48
C ARG A 3 -25.23 3.28 -29.08
N PHE A 4 -26.25 3.94 -28.52
CA PHE A 4 -26.18 4.52 -27.18
C PHE A 4 -26.43 3.49 -26.08
N MET A 5 -27.20 2.42 -26.34
CA MET A 5 -27.41 1.32 -25.38
C MET A 5 -26.16 0.45 -25.20
N ILE A 6 -25.40 0.19 -26.27
CA ILE A 6 -24.17 -0.62 -26.19
C ILE A 6 -23.09 0.09 -25.36
N LEU A 7 -22.97 1.42 -25.50
CA LEU A 7 -22.05 2.24 -24.69
C LEU A 7 -22.41 2.23 -23.20
N GLY A 8 -23.72 2.26 -22.86
CA GLY A 8 -24.17 2.18 -21.47
C GLY A 8 -23.83 0.84 -20.79
N ILE A 9 -23.95 -0.28 -21.51
CA ILE A 9 -23.68 -1.63 -20.97
C ILE A 9 -22.17 -1.84 -20.72
N LEU A 10 -21.31 -1.31 -21.59
CA LEU A 10 -19.85 -1.36 -21.42
C LEU A 10 -19.37 -0.51 -20.24
N LEU A 11 -20.01 0.64 -20.00
CA LEU A 11 -19.72 1.47 -18.83
C LEU A 11 -20.17 0.79 -17.52
N THR A 12 -21.31 0.09 -17.48
CA THR A 12 -21.77 -0.55 -16.23
C THR A 12 -20.93 -1.75 -15.80
N THR A 13 -20.35 -2.50 -16.75
CA THR A 13 -19.53 -3.69 -16.44
C THR A 13 -18.17 -3.29 -15.88
N ALA A 14 -17.53 -2.26 -16.44
CA ALA A 14 -16.23 -1.79 -15.97
C ALA A 14 -16.25 -1.29 -14.50
N TRP A 15 -17.36 -0.72 -14.04
CA TRP A 15 -17.48 -0.22 -12.66
C TRP A 15 -17.80 -1.34 -11.65
N ALA A 16 -18.51 -2.38 -12.07
CA ALA A 16 -18.76 -3.55 -11.24
C ALA A 16 -17.47 -4.33 -10.96
N ASP A 17 -16.62 -4.49 -11.97
CA ASP A 17 -15.34 -5.19 -11.84
C ASP A 17 -14.36 -4.44 -10.91
N LEU A 18 -14.39 -3.09 -10.93
CA LEU A 18 -13.58 -2.26 -10.02
C LEU A 18 -14.02 -2.37 -8.55
N ASP A 19 -15.33 -2.44 -8.30
CA ASP A 19 -15.85 -2.56 -6.93
C ASP A 19 -15.58 -3.95 -6.33
N ASP A 20 -15.61 -4.99 -7.17
CA ASP A 20 -15.27 -6.37 -6.75
C ASP A 20 -13.76 -6.53 -6.52
N LEU A 21 -12.92 -5.94 -7.38
CA LEU A 21 -11.46 -5.87 -7.17
C LEU A 21 -11.14 -5.12 -5.87
N GLY A 22 -11.80 -3.99 -5.61
CA GLY A 22 -11.63 -3.22 -4.37
C GLY A 22 -11.93 -4.04 -3.11
N LYS A 23 -13.01 -4.84 -3.13
CA LYS A 23 -13.34 -5.76 -2.02
C LYS A 23 -12.31 -6.89 -1.89
N LYS A 24 -11.84 -7.43 -3.00
CA LYS A 24 -10.81 -8.47 -3.02
C LYS A 24 -9.49 -7.96 -2.44
N CYS A 25 -9.05 -6.77 -2.84
CA CYS A 25 -7.81 -6.16 -2.36
C CYS A 25 -7.87 -5.74 -0.89
N LYS A 26 -9.04 -5.43 -0.33
CA LYS A 26 -9.19 -5.18 1.12
C LYS A 26 -8.73 -6.35 1.97
N ARG A 27 -8.76 -7.59 1.47
CA ARG A 27 -8.22 -8.76 2.19
C ARG A 27 -6.73 -8.62 2.45
N LEU A 28 -5.97 -7.97 1.55
CA LEU A 28 -4.55 -7.73 1.73
C LEU A 28 -4.23 -6.72 2.83
N GLY A 29 -5.18 -5.85 3.18
CA GLY A 29 -5.04 -4.91 4.29
C GLY A 29 -5.17 -5.53 5.68
N HIS A 30 -5.57 -6.81 5.79
CA HIS A 30 -5.64 -7.49 7.07
C HIS A 30 -4.26 -8.03 7.49
N PRO A 31 -3.82 -7.88 8.75
CA PRO A 31 -2.49 -8.32 9.20
C PRO A 31 -2.18 -9.80 8.92
N SER A 32 -3.21 -10.65 8.90
CA SER A 32 -3.03 -12.08 8.59
C SER A 32 -2.52 -12.35 7.18
N SER A 33 -2.75 -11.44 6.23
CA SER A 33 -2.31 -11.62 4.84
C SER A 33 -0.79 -11.56 4.71
N MET A 34 -0.12 -10.80 5.59
CA MET A 34 1.35 -10.77 5.68
C MET A 34 1.90 -12.11 6.21
N LEU A 35 1.17 -12.78 7.09
CA LEU A 35 1.57 -14.08 7.65
C LEU A 35 1.54 -15.22 6.62
N CYS A 36 0.91 -14.98 5.47
CA CYS A 36 0.89 -15.92 4.35
C CYS A 36 2.20 -15.93 3.56
N CYS A 37 3.08 -14.95 3.78
CA CYS A 37 4.44 -15.02 3.30
C CYS A 37 5.33 -15.69 4.36
N LYS A 38 6.04 -16.74 3.94
CA LYS A 38 7.01 -17.45 4.79
C LYS A 38 8.39 -16.80 4.75
N SER A 39 8.70 -16.10 3.67
CA SER A 39 9.97 -15.37 3.54
C SER A 39 10.04 -14.22 4.53
N GLU A 40 11.25 -13.93 5.03
CA GLU A 40 11.47 -12.71 5.81
C GLU A 40 11.19 -11.49 4.93
N MET A 41 10.23 -10.68 5.36
CA MET A 41 9.91 -9.44 4.65
C MET A 41 10.90 -8.34 5.03
N PRO A 42 11.35 -7.54 4.06
CA PRO A 42 12.13 -6.34 4.33
C PRO A 42 11.39 -5.42 5.30
N LYS A 43 12.11 -4.92 6.31
CA LYS A 43 11.58 -3.95 7.26
C LYS A 43 12.26 -2.60 7.02
N PRO A 44 11.51 -1.49 7.10
CA PRO A 44 12.12 -0.16 7.08
C PRO A 44 13.08 -0.01 8.27
N ASN A 45 14.13 0.78 8.07
CA ASN A 45 15.10 1.07 9.12
C ASN A 45 14.53 2.16 10.03
N LEU A 46 13.79 1.73 11.06
CA LEU A 46 13.17 2.62 12.04
C LEU A 46 13.87 2.46 13.39
N ASP A 47 14.36 3.56 13.95
CA ASP A 47 14.80 3.60 15.35
C ASP A 47 13.56 3.59 16.27
N PRO A 48 13.35 2.55 17.10
CA PRO A 48 12.21 2.49 18.00
C PRO A 48 12.12 3.67 18.98
N GLU A 49 13.25 4.24 19.41
CA GLU A 49 13.26 5.35 20.36
C GLU A 49 12.79 6.65 19.68
N GLU A 50 13.16 6.87 18.42
CA GLU A 50 12.70 8.03 17.64
C GLU A 50 11.20 7.94 17.31
N MET A 51 10.68 6.71 17.17
CA MET A 51 9.28 6.45 16.82
C MET A 51 8.37 6.32 18.05
N LYS A 52 8.90 6.34 19.26
CA LYS A 52 8.15 6.08 20.50
C LYS A 52 6.89 6.93 20.63
N GLU A 53 6.99 8.22 20.37
CA GLU A 53 5.84 9.14 20.45
C GLU A 53 4.75 8.81 19.41
N CYS A 54 5.14 8.30 18.24
CA CYS A 54 4.18 7.89 17.22
C CYS A 54 3.46 6.61 17.64
N MET A 55 4.16 5.68 18.32
CA MET A 55 3.57 4.42 18.80
C MET A 55 2.54 4.61 19.92
N GLU A 56 2.55 5.76 20.59
CA GLU A 56 1.54 6.14 21.60
C GLU A 56 0.22 6.60 20.95
N ILE A 57 0.22 6.93 19.66
CA ILE A 57 -0.98 7.30 18.91
C ILE A 57 -1.82 6.03 18.68
N PRO A 58 -3.12 6.03 19.02
CA PRO A 58 -3.99 4.88 18.78
C PRO A 58 -3.96 4.44 17.31
N HIS A 59 -3.49 3.22 17.07
CA HIS A 59 -3.39 2.66 15.73
C HIS A 59 -4.76 2.27 15.12
N VAL A 60 -5.82 2.25 15.95
CA VAL A 60 -7.19 1.87 15.56
C VAL A 60 -8.18 2.96 16.00
N PRO A 61 -9.02 3.48 15.09
CA PRO A 61 -8.97 3.26 13.63
C PRO A 61 -7.65 3.75 13.04
N HIS A 62 -7.19 3.18 11.92
CA HIS A 62 -5.97 3.63 11.24
C HIS A 62 -6.06 5.13 10.98
N SER A 63 -5.43 5.92 11.84
CA SER A 63 -5.50 7.37 11.80
C SER A 63 -4.40 7.87 10.90
N CYS A 64 -4.72 8.93 10.16
CA CYS A 64 -3.72 9.65 9.37
C CYS A 64 -2.66 10.27 10.29
N GLU A 65 -3.02 10.60 11.53
CA GLU A 65 -2.14 11.17 12.55
C GLU A 65 -0.92 10.28 12.84
N HIS A 66 -1.14 8.96 12.95
CA HIS A 66 -0.05 8.01 13.16
C HIS A 66 0.96 8.06 12.01
N GLU A 67 0.49 8.03 10.76
CA GLU A 67 1.36 8.06 9.59
C GLU A 67 2.01 9.43 9.37
N ILE A 68 1.31 10.52 9.73
CA ILE A 68 1.85 11.88 9.70
C ILE A 68 3.01 11.99 10.72
N CYS A 69 2.84 11.45 11.93
CA CYS A 69 3.89 11.45 12.94
C CYS A 69 5.14 10.73 12.42
N ILE A 70 4.98 9.51 11.91
CA ILE A 70 6.10 8.75 11.32
C ILE A 70 6.73 9.57 10.20
N GLY A 71 5.94 10.11 9.27
CA GLY A 71 6.48 10.87 8.15
C GLY A 71 7.22 12.14 8.53
N LYS A 72 6.80 12.82 9.60
CA LYS A 72 7.52 13.98 10.15
C LYS A 72 8.85 13.58 10.77
N LYS A 73 8.86 12.51 11.59
CA LYS A 73 10.12 11.98 12.16
C LYS A 73 11.11 11.56 11.10
N ARG A 74 10.59 11.04 9.99
CA ARG A 74 11.38 10.58 8.84
C ARG A 74 11.68 11.68 7.82
N GLY A 75 11.19 12.90 8.05
CA GLY A 75 11.49 14.08 7.25
C GLY A 75 10.77 14.18 5.89
N TYR A 76 9.95 13.20 5.50
CA TYR A 76 9.21 13.24 4.24
C TYR A 76 7.82 13.89 4.33
N ILE A 77 7.44 14.39 5.51
CA ILE A 77 6.24 15.22 5.70
C ILE A 77 6.66 16.62 6.14
N THR A 78 6.31 17.61 5.31
CA THR A 78 6.77 19.00 5.48
C THR A 78 5.76 19.88 6.21
N SER A 79 4.55 19.41 6.40
CA SER A 79 3.43 20.22 6.92
C SER A 79 2.46 19.40 7.78
N ASP A 80 1.70 20.10 8.62
CA ASP A 80 0.71 19.48 9.51
C ASP A 80 -0.49 18.89 8.76
N ASP A 81 -0.71 19.30 7.50
CA ASP A 81 -1.76 18.77 6.62
C ASP A 81 -1.42 17.40 6.01
N GLY A 82 -0.22 16.87 6.27
CA GLY A 82 0.21 15.57 5.77
C GLY A 82 0.69 15.56 4.32
N THR A 83 1.03 16.73 3.76
CA THR A 83 1.65 16.82 2.43
C THR A 83 3.00 16.10 2.42
N ILE A 84 3.16 15.21 1.42
CA ILE A 84 4.33 14.33 1.25
C ILE A 84 5.36 15.02 0.37
N ASP A 85 6.59 15.15 0.86
CA ASP A 85 7.76 15.44 0.03
C ASP A 85 8.20 14.14 -0.64
N MET A 86 7.78 13.99 -1.90
CA MET A 86 8.02 12.78 -2.68
C MET A 86 9.51 12.54 -2.96
N GLU A 87 10.32 13.60 -3.08
CA GLU A 87 11.77 13.45 -3.32
C GLU A 87 12.48 12.93 -2.06
N VAL A 88 12.09 13.42 -0.88
CA VAL A 88 12.61 12.90 0.39
C VAL A 88 12.13 11.47 0.63
N LEU A 89 10.86 11.18 0.34
CA LEU A 89 10.32 9.83 0.47
C LEU A 89 11.07 8.82 -0.41
N GLU A 90 11.39 9.16 -1.66
CA GLU A 90 12.19 8.29 -2.53
C GLU A 90 13.55 7.96 -1.92
N LYS A 91 14.26 8.96 -1.39
CA LYS A 91 15.56 8.75 -0.72
C LYS A 91 15.45 7.88 0.52
N VAL A 92 14.40 8.09 1.32
CA VAL A 92 14.13 7.30 2.52
C VAL A 92 13.89 5.82 2.16
N LEU A 93 13.16 5.54 1.07
CA LEU A 93 12.95 4.18 0.58
C LEU A 93 14.24 3.52 0.07
N GLU A 94 15.08 4.28 -0.65
CA GLU A 94 16.38 3.80 -1.12
C GLU A 94 17.29 3.42 0.05
N GLU A 95 17.25 4.17 1.15
CA GLU A 95 18.03 3.88 2.35
C GLU A 95 17.48 2.66 3.12
N ASP A 96 16.17 2.64 3.38
CA ASP A 96 15.47 1.57 4.11
C ASP A 96 15.69 0.21 3.46
N PHE A 97 15.57 0.19 2.14
CA PHE A 97 15.54 -1.03 1.35
C PHE A 97 16.76 -1.13 0.43
N LYS A 98 17.90 -0.53 0.82
CA LYS A 98 19.15 -0.56 0.04
C LYS A 98 19.62 -1.98 -0.34
N ASN A 99 19.27 -2.97 0.48
CA ASN A 99 19.59 -4.38 0.24
C ASN A 99 18.55 -5.10 -0.65
N TYR A 100 17.47 -4.43 -1.02
CA TYR A 100 16.33 -4.95 -1.79
C TYR A 100 16.05 -4.04 -3.01
N PRO A 101 16.98 -3.92 -3.97
CA PRO A 101 16.86 -2.99 -5.08
C PRO A 101 15.67 -3.27 -6.00
N THR A 102 15.22 -4.53 -6.10
CA THR A 102 14.01 -4.91 -6.85
C THR A 102 12.75 -4.33 -6.22
N LEU A 103 12.65 -4.38 -4.89
CA LEU A 103 11.55 -3.79 -4.14
C LEU A 103 11.57 -2.26 -4.28
N VAL A 104 12.72 -1.61 -4.13
CA VAL A 104 12.84 -0.15 -4.30
C VAL A 104 12.35 0.28 -5.69
N ALA A 105 12.79 -0.41 -6.74
CA ALA A 105 12.36 -0.11 -8.11
C ALA A 105 10.83 -0.28 -8.27
N ALA A 106 10.25 -1.34 -7.69
CA ALA A 106 8.81 -1.57 -7.71
C ALA A 106 8.03 -0.47 -6.97
N LEU A 107 8.51 -0.04 -5.79
CA LEU A 107 7.90 1.05 -5.02
C LEU A 107 7.94 2.37 -5.78
N GLN A 108 9.09 2.71 -6.38
CA GLN A 108 9.24 3.94 -7.17
C GLN A 108 8.33 3.93 -8.41
N ILE A 109 8.26 2.82 -9.14
CA ILE A 109 7.46 2.72 -10.37
C ILE A 109 5.97 2.68 -10.04
N ASN A 110 5.54 1.81 -9.13
CA ASN A 110 4.13 1.48 -8.94
C ASN A 110 3.43 2.38 -7.93
N CYS A 111 4.15 2.97 -6.98
CA CYS A 111 3.56 3.76 -5.90
C CYS A 111 3.86 5.25 -6.02
N ILE A 112 5.10 5.62 -6.32
CA ILE A 112 5.50 7.04 -6.41
C ILE A 112 5.13 7.60 -7.78
N LYS A 113 5.66 7.01 -8.86
CA LYS A 113 5.45 7.48 -10.25
C LYS A 113 4.10 7.06 -10.83
N GLY A 114 3.69 5.83 -10.56
CA GLY A 114 2.40 5.27 -10.99
C GLY A 114 1.20 5.84 -10.23
N GLY A 115 1.45 6.52 -9.11
CA GLY A 115 0.43 7.11 -8.25
C GLY A 115 -0.23 6.11 -7.31
N PHE A 116 -0.52 6.56 -6.10
CA PHE A 116 -1.10 5.73 -5.04
C PHE A 116 -2.62 5.89 -4.89
N GLU A 117 -3.28 6.72 -5.71
CA GLU A 117 -4.69 7.09 -5.53
C GLU A 117 -5.66 5.91 -5.58
N LYS A 118 -5.34 4.85 -6.34
CA LYS A 118 -6.15 3.62 -6.46
C LYS A 118 -6.15 2.73 -5.22
N PHE A 119 -5.22 2.93 -4.28
CA PHE A 119 -5.07 2.08 -3.09
C PHE A 119 -5.98 2.49 -1.93
N GLY A 120 -6.89 3.42 -2.14
CA GLY A 120 -7.94 3.73 -1.18
C GLY A 120 -9.04 4.62 -1.75
N PRO A 121 -10.20 4.66 -1.08
CA PRO A 121 -11.25 5.62 -1.35
C PRO A 121 -10.74 7.08 -1.42
N PRO A 122 -11.40 7.99 -2.16
CA PRO A 122 -10.96 9.39 -2.32
C PRO A 122 -10.77 10.15 -1.00
N ASP A 123 -11.55 9.84 0.02
CA ASP A 123 -11.53 10.41 1.37
C ASP A 123 -10.44 9.82 2.28
N THR A 124 -9.78 8.74 1.87
CA THR A 124 -8.62 8.20 2.58
C THR A 124 -7.44 9.16 2.43
N CYS A 125 -6.75 9.49 3.52
CA CYS A 125 -5.56 10.34 3.40
C CYS A 125 -4.46 9.68 2.56
N GLN A 126 -3.68 10.53 1.88
CA GLN A 126 -2.64 10.11 0.94
C GLN A 126 -1.64 9.14 1.57
N LEU A 127 -1.26 9.39 2.83
CA LEU A 127 -0.35 8.53 3.59
C LEU A 127 -0.85 7.10 3.80
N ILE A 128 -2.15 6.90 3.99
CA ILE A 128 -2.70 5.53 4.09
C ILE A 128 -2.69 4.87 2.72
N LYS A 129 -3.00 5.62 1.65
CA LYS A 129 -2.97 5.09 0.28
C LYS A 129 -1.57 4.64 -0.13
N ILE A 130 -0.57 5.48 0.13
CA ILE A 130 0.84 5.17 -0.20
C ILE A 130 1.35 4.00 0.64
N LYS A 131 1.05 3.96 1.95
CA LYS A 131 1.37 2.81 2.82
C LYS A 131 0.77 1.52 2.29
N ARG A 132 -0.48 1.54 1.83
CA ARG A 132 -1.13 0.36 1.22
C ARG A 132 -0.44 -0.06 -0.07
N CYS A 133 -0.06 0.89 -0.92
CA CYS A 133 0.72 0.57 -2.11
C CYS A 133 2.02 -0.15 -1.74
N PHE A 134 2.78 0.41 -0.79
CA PHE A 134 4.03 -0.18 -0.32
C PHE A 134 3.82 -1.58 0.24
N HIS A 135 2.77 -1.75 1.06
CA HIS A 135 2.39 -3.04 1.62
C HIS A 135 2.12 -4.08 0.53
N TYR A 136 1.45 -3.70 -0.56
CA TYR A 136 1.15 -4.64 -1.65
C TYR A 136 2.41 -5.00 -2.43
N GLN A 137 3.31 -4.04 -2.69
CA GLN A 137 4.60 -4.34 -3.34
C GLN A 137 5.47 -5.25 -2.45
N LEU A 138 5.51 -5.01 -1.14
CA LEU A 138 6.22 -5.85 -0.16
C LEU A 138 5.70 -7.29 -0.18
N ILE A 139 4.38 -7.46 -0.13
CA ILE A 139 3.76 -8.78 -0.19
C ILE A 139 4.04 -9.45 -1.56
N GLN A 140 4.04 -8.69 -2.66
CA GLN A 140 4.31 -9.24 -3.99
C GLN A 140 5.73 -9.79 -4.12
N ASP A 141 6.71 -9.17 -3.45
CA ASP A 141 8.10 -9.62 -3.44
C ASP A 141 8.30 -10.91 -2.62
N CYS A 142 7.24 -11.43 -2.00
CA CYS A 142 7.28 -12.70 -1.28
C CYS A 142 7.66 -13.87 -2.20
N THR A 143 8.80 -14.49 -1.90
CA THR A 143 9.32 -15.64 -2.67
C THR A 143 8.73 -16.98 -2.25
N GLU A 144 8.29 -17.10 -1.00
CA GLU A 144 7.78 -18.34 -0.42
C GLU A 144 6.41 -18.13 0.25
N TRP A 145 5.40 -18.85 -0.23
CA TRP A 145 4.01 -18.69 0.19
C TRP A 145 3.54 -19.85 1.07
N ASP A 146 2.67 -19.53 2.03
CA ASP A 146 1.72 -20.50 2.58
C ASP A 146 0.46 -20.50 1.71
N ASP A 147 0.06 -21.67 1.21
CA ASP A 147 -1.16 -21.87 0.43
C ASP A 147 -2.23 -22.64 1.21
N SER A 148 -2.06 -22.81 2.52
CA SER A 148 -3.00 -23.52 3.38
C SER A 148 -4.02 -22.60 4.06
N GLY A 149 -5.18 -23.15 4.42
CA GLY A 149 -6.18 -22.49 5.26
C GLY A 149 -6.58 -21.10 4.75
N SER A 150 -6.39 -20.07 5.60
CA SER A 150 -6.72 -18.67 5.27
C SER A 150 -5.79 -18.03 4.24
N CYS A 151 -4.66 -18.66 3.92
CA CYS A 151 -3.68 -18.16 2.97
C CYS A 151 -3.89 -18.66 1.54
N ALA A 152 -4.74 -19.67 1.37
CA ALA A 152 -5.11 -20.19 0.06
C ALA A 152 -5.59 -19.07 -0.88
N GLY A 153 -4.86 -18.87 -1.98
CA GLY A 153 -5.19 -17.90 -3.03
C GLY A 153 -4.77 -16.45 -2.75
N ILE A 154 -4.12 -16.14 -1.61
CA ILE A 154 -3.64 -14.78 -1.33
C ILE A 154 -2.60 -14.33 -2.37
N LYS A 155 -1.71 -15.24 -2.80
CA LYS A 155 -0.72 -14.95 -3.85
C LYS A 155 -1.35 -14.40 -5.13
N ASP A 156 -2.50 -14.94 -5.54
CA ASP A 156 -3.17 -14.49 -6.77
C ASP A 156 -3.93 -13.19 -6.55
N VAL A 157 -4.53 -13.01 -5.37
CA VAL A 157 -5.12 -11.72 -4.98
C VAL A 157 -4.07 -10.60 -5.05
N VAL A 158 -2.84 -10.85 -4.58
CA VAL A 158 -1.76 -9.86 -4.62
C VAL A 158 -1.43 -9.45 -6.05
N LYS A 159 -1.27 -10.41 -6.96
CA LYS A 159 -0.99 -10.12 -8.38
C LYS A 159 -2.06 -9.23 -9.01
N GLU A 160 -3.32 -9.42 -8.65
CA GLU A 160 -4.43 -8.62 -9.16
C GLU A 160 -4.50 -7.21 -8.55
N CYS A 161 -3.98 -7.03 -7.33
CA CYS A 161 -4.12 -5.79 -6.56
C CYS A 161 -2.92 -4.83 -6.65
N VAL A 162 -1.77 -5.32 -7.14
CA VAL A 162 -0.55 -4.54 -7.32
C VAL A 162 -0.61 -3.64 -8.57
N LEU A 163 -1.33 -4.10 -9.61
CA LEU A 163 -1.38 -3.49 -10.95
C LEU A 163 -2.21 -2.23 -11.04
#